data_AF-A0A2E4PQB0-F1
#
_entry.id   AF-A0A2E4PQB0-F1
#
_cell.length_a   1.000
_cell.length_b   1.000
_cell.length_c   1.000
_cell.angle_alpha   90.00
_cell.angle_beta   90.00
_cell.angle_gamma   90.00
#
_symmetry.space_group_name_H-M   'P 1'
#
loop_
_entity.id
_entity.type
_entity.pdbx_description
1 polymer ?
#
loop_
_entity_poly.entity_id
_entity_poly.type
_entity_poly.pdbx_seq_one_letter_code
_entity_poly.pdbx_strand_id
1 'polypeptide(L)'
;MDLQGENIEALIEKRFSELPEAVQEAVSDTRVEKKLRELASNYKLHLDQWTLLENEIMLTLLGLEDPENMAKNIAEEVGIAEDVAQKLVDDIAMQVFKPIREKMQTHLDSESLQRETVSPSKNTRKASPSDTTAYVIGQKSNERFDVQEDPYRESID
;
A
#
# COMPACT_ATOMS: atom_id res chain seq x y z
N MET A 1 17.53 27.57 14.88
CA MET A 1 16.76 26.82 13.86
C MET A 1 15.43 26.59 14.52
N ASP A 2 14.64 27.66 14.50
CA ASP A 2 13.46 27.85 15.33
C ASP A 2 12.25 27.33 14.58
N LEU A 3 11.78 26.15 14.95
CA LEU A 3 10.48 25.65 14.53
C LEU A 3 9.43 26.20 15.50
N GLN A 4 9.19 27.52 15.43
CA GLN A 4 8.12 28.17 16.17
C GLN A 4 6.81 28.04 15.36
N GLY A 5 5.93 27.14 15.79
CA GLY A 5 4.45 27.22 15.77
C GLY A 5 3.65 27.50 14.49
N GLU A 6 4.23 28.07 13.42
CA GLU A 6 3.46 28.74 12.36
C GLU A 6 2.88 27.84 11.27
N ASN A 7 3.01 26.51 11.32
CA ASN A 7 2.45 25.65 10.26
C ASN A 7 2.06 24.23 10.72
N ILE A 8 1.69 24.02 11.99
CA ILE A 8 1.20 22.69 12.42
C ILE A 8 -0.13 22.36 11.71
N GLU A 9 -1.06 23.32 11.67
CA GLU A 9 -2.33 23.18 10.96
C GLU A 9 -2.11 22.89 9.47
N ALA A 10 -1.23 23.65 8.81
CA ALA A 10 -0.90 23.43 7.42
C ALA A 10 -0.17 22.10 7.17
N LEU A 11 0.63 21.62 8.12
CA LEU A 11 1.25 20.30 8.04
C LEU A 11 0.17 19.20 8.11
N ILE A 12 -0.79 19.33 9.02
CA ILE A 12 -1.93 18.41 9.14
C ILE A 12 -2.76 18.42 7.86
N GLU A 13 -3.12 19.60 7.33
CA GLU A 13 -3.85 19.72 6.07
C GLU A 13 -3.10 19.09 4.91
N LYS A 14 -1.79 19.37 4.80
CA LYS A 14 -0.93 18.77 3.78
C LYS A 14 -0.94 17.24 3.88
N ARG A 15 -0.66 16.69 5.06
CA ARG A 15 -0.67 15.25 5.29
C ARG A 15 -2.01 14.64 4.94
N PHE A 16 -3.10 15.24 5.42
CA PHE A 16 -4.45 14.79 5.15
C PHE A 16 -4.75 14.75 3.64
N SER A 17 -4.36 15.78 2.89
CA SER A 17 -4.56 15.82 1.44
C SER A 17 -3.74 14.79 0.65
N GLU A 18 -2.60 14.36 1.21
CA GLU A 18 -1.73 13.33 0.62
C GLU A 18 -2.23 11.91 0.93
N LEU A 19 -3.15 11.74 1.90
CA LEU A 19 -3.69 10.44 2.26
C LEU A 19 -4.60 9.88 1.16
N PRO A 20 -4.68 8.55 1.00
CA PRO A 20 -5.67 7.91 0.15
C PRO A 20 -7.11 8.24 0.59
N GLU A 21 -8.04 8.33 -0.36
CA GLU A 21 -9.45 8.70 -0.12
C GLU A 21 -10.09 7.85 0.97
N ALA A 22 -9.86 6.54 0.96
CA ALA A 22 -10.37 5.63 1.99
C ALA A 22 -9.89 5.96 3.42
N VAL A 23 -8.70 6.57 3.58
CA VAL A 23 -8.17 7.01 4.87
C VAL A 23 -8.72 8.40 5.22
N GLN A 24 -8.83 9.31 4.26
CA GLN A 24 -9.48 10.61 4.47
C GLN A 24 -10.93 10.46 4.93
N GLU A 25 -11.67 9.54 4.30
CA GLU A 25 -13.02 9.17 4.73
C GLU A 25 -13.00 8.62 6.14
N ALA A 26 -12.06 7.73 6.48
CA ALA A 26 -12.00 7.13 7.81
C ALA A 26 -11.73 8.16 8.91
N VAL A 27 -10.84 9.13 8.65
CA VAL A 27 -10.54 10.25 9.56
C VAL A 27 -11.78 11.13 9.79
N SER A 28 -12.63 11.28 8.78
CA SER A 28 -13.88 12.05 8.87
C SER A 28 -15.12 11.21 9.22
N ASP A 29 -14.98 9.89 9.41
CA ASP A 29 -16.10 8.98 9.61
C ASP A 29 -16.53 8.95 11.09
N THR A 30 -17.75 9.42 11.36
CA THR A 30 -18.40 9.32 12.68
C THR A 30 -18.46 7.89 13.25
N ARG A 31 -18.31 6.85 12.41
CA ARG A 31 -18.23 5.45 12.88
C ARG A 31 -16.90 5.14 13.57
N VAL A 32 -15.80 5.76 13.13
CA VAL A 32 -14.49 5.60 13.78
C VAL A 32 -14.53 6.24 15.16
N GLU A 33 -15.03 7.47 15.25
CA GLU A 33 -15.24 8.18 16.52
C GLU A 33 -16.08 7.35 17.50
N LYS A 34 -17.21 6.78 17.05
CA LYS A 34 -18.06 5.91 17.89
C LYS A 34 -17.32 4.68 18.42
N LYS A 35 -16.60 3.96 17.56
CA LYS A 35 -15.83 2.76 17.96
C LYS A 35 -14.75 3.10 18.98
N LEU A 36 -14.03 4.18 18.74
CA LEU A 36 -13.02 4.67 19.66
C LEU A 36 -13.66 5.04 21.01
N ARG A 37 -14.83 5.68 21.00
CA ARG A 37 -15.56 6.03 22.23
C ARG A 37 -16.05 4.80 23.00
N GLU A 38 -16.49 3.76 22.29
CA GLU A 38 -16.82 2.45 22.87
C GLU A 38 -15.58 1.81 23.53
N LEU A 39 -14.43 1.85 22.87
CA LEU A 39 -13.17 1.39 23.44
C LEU A 39 -12.79 2.18 24.69
N ALA A 40 -12.84 3.51 24.64
CA ALA A 40 -12.57 4.34 25.81
C ALA A 40 -13.47 4.00 27.00
N SER A 41 -14.75 3.74 26.76
CA SER A 41 -15.67 3.28 27.79
C SER A 41 -15.30 1.90 28.35
N ASN A 42 -14.90 0.96 27.49
CA ASN A 42 -14.50 -0.40 27.90
C ASN A 42 -13.24 -0.37 28.78
N TYR A 43 -12.29 0.51 28.45
CA TYR A 43 -11.06 0.73 29.19
C TYR A 43 -11.21 1.74 30.34
N LYS A 44 -12.42 2.26 30.56
CA LYS A 44 -12.77 3.24 31.62
C LYS A 44 -11.92 4.51 31.57
N LEU A 45 -11.55 4.94 30.37
CA LEU A 45 -10.81 6.18 30.18
C LEU A 45 -11.71 7.38 30.52
N HIS A 46 -11.11 8.37 31.17
CA HIS A 46 -11.76 9.64 31.45
C HIS A 46 -11.85 10.52 30.19
N LEU A 47 -12.64 11.61 30.23
CA LEU A 47 -12.87 12.46 29.05
C LEU A 47 -11.59 13.14 28.53
N ASP A 48 -10.73 13.56 29.45
CA ASP A 48 -9.39 14.08 29.17
C ASP A 48 -8.50 13.01 28.53
N GLN A 49 -8.44 11.82 29.11
CA GLN A 49 -7.69 10.69 28.57
C GLN A 49 -8.16 10.26 27.18
N TRP A 50 -9.48 10.26 26.99
CA TRP A 50 -10.12 10.00 25.70
C TRP A 50 -9.65 10.97 24.62
N THR A 51 -9.63 12.27 24.95
CA THR A 51 -9.21 13.31 24.01
C THR A 51 -7.74 13.11 23.59
N LEU A 52 -6.88 12.70 24.53
CA LEU A 52 -5.48 12.40 24.26
C LEU A 52 -5.33 11.16 23.37
N LEU A 53 -6.06 10.08 23.67
CA LEU A 53 -6.06 8.88 22.85
C LEU A 53 -6.50 9.17 21.40
N GLU A 54 -7.52 9.99 21.23
CA GLU A 54 -7.99 10.39 19.89
C GLU A 54 -6.90 11.10 19.09
N ASN A 55 -6.12 11.98 19.74
CA ASN A 55 -4.99 12.66 19.11
C ASN A 55 -3.90 11.67 18.65
N GLU A 56 -3.47 10.76 19.52
CA GLU A 56 -2.45 9.74 19.17
C GLU A 56 -2.86 8.92 17.94
N ILE A 57 -4.13 8.53 17.90
CA ILE A 57 -4.68 7.76 16.77
C ILE A 57 -4.71 8.62 15.51
N MET A 58 -5.12 9.88 15.61
CA MET A 58 -5.16 10.81 14.49
C MET A 58 -3.76 11.06 13.93
N LEU A 59 -2.78 11.32 14.79
CA LEU A 59 -1.38 11.53 14.41
C LEU A 59 -0.81 10.30 13.70
N THR A 60 -1.15 9.11 14.17
CA THR A 60 -0.73 7.85 13.53
C THR A 60 -1.43 7.63 12.18
N LEU A 61 -2.73 7.93 12.06
CA LEU A 61 -3.46 7.84 10.79
C LEU A 61 -2.91 8.83 9.74
N LEU A 62 -2.47 10.01 10.18
CA LEU A 62 -1.80 11.01 9.34
C LEU A 62 -0.35 10.63 8.99
N GLY A 63 0.19 9.56 9.57
CA GLY A 63 1.59 9.15 9.41
C GLY A 63 2.58 10.16 9.99
N LEU A 64 2.15 10.93 11.00
CA LEU A 64 3.01 11.81 11.80
C LEU A 64 3.69 11.04 12.93
N GLU A 65 3.04 9.98 13.41
CA GLU A 65 3.59 9.04 14.39
C GLU A 65 3.67 7.62 13.85
N ASP A 66 4.62 6.87 14.37
CA ASP A 66 4.85 5.48 14.00
C ASP A 66 3.92 4.57 14.82
N PRO A 67 3.08 3.72 14.17
CA PRO A 67 2.21 2.79 14.88
C PRO A 67 2.97 1.82 15.80
N GLU A 68 4.25 1.53 15.54
CA GLU A 68 5.06 0.68 16.42
C GLU A 68 5.30 1.32 17.80
N ASN A 69 5.29 2.65 17.88
CA ASN A 69 5.47 3.39 19.12
C ASN A 69 4.15 3.73 19.83
N MET A 70 3.00 3.44 19.20
CA MET A 70 1.69 3.86 19.70
C MET A 70 1.40 3.39 21.13
N ALA A 71 1.74 2.14 21.47
CA ALA A 71 1.48 1.62 22.82
C ALA A 71 2.26 2.40 23.88
N LYS A 72 3.51 2.77 23.56
CA LYS A 72 4.35 3.59 24.43
C LYS A 72 3.80 5.01 24.53
N ASN A 73 3.50 5.66 23.41
CA ASN A 73 2.98 7.03 23.41
C ASN A 73 1.65 7.11 24.16
N ILE A 74 0.73 6.17 23.96
CA ILE A 74 -0.53 6.10 24.70
C ILE A 74 -0.28 5.94 26.20
N ALA A 75 0.66 5.08 26.62
CA ALA A 75 0.98 4.91 28.03
C ALA A 75 1.50 6.21 28.66
N GLU A 76 2.37 6.93 27.92
CA GLU A 76 3.00 8.18 28.36
C GLU A 76 2.02 9.37 28.37
N GLU A 77 1.31 9.59 27.27
CA GLU A 77 0.43 10.75 27.06
C GLU A 77 -0.94 10.58 27.74
N VAL A 78 -1.57 9.40 27.61
CA VAL A 78 -2.88 9.13 28.23
C VAL A 78 -2.73 8.81 29.74
N GLY A 79 -1.53 8.47 30.18
CA GLY A 79 -1.22 8.20 31.58
C GLY A 79 -1.82 6.89 32.09
N ILE A 80 -1.80 5.85 31.25
CA ILE A 80 -2.29 4.50 31.58
C ILE A 80 -1.13 3.50 31.67
N ALA A 81 -1.37 2.37 32.35
CA ALA A 81 -0.36 1.32 32.46
C ALA A 81 -0.02 0.72 31.08
N GLU A 82 1.25 0.39 30.86
CA GLU A 82 1.77 -0.10 29.58
C GLU A 82 1.07 -1.39 29.11
N ASP A 83 0.71 -2.28 30.04
CA ASP A 83 -0.03 -3.51 29.71
C ASP A 83 -1.48 -3.24 29.26
N VAL A 84 -2.08 -2.16 29.75
CA VAL A 84 -3.41 -1.69 29.33
C VAL A 84 -3.29 -0.98 27.98
N ALA A 85 -2.26 -0.16 27.79
CA ALA A 85 -1.99 0.51 26.53
C ALA A 85 -1.78 -0.49 25.39
N GLN A 86 -1.02 -1.56 25.62
CA GLN A 86 -0.80 -2.60 24.61
C GLN A 86 -2.11 -3.27 24.18
N LYS A 87 -2.96 -3.66 25.13
CA LYS A 87 -4.28 -4.26 24.81
C LYS A 87 -5.18 -3.29 24.06
N LEU A 88 -5.16 -2.02 24.46
CA LEU A 88 -5.92 -0.97 23.80
C LEU A 88 -5.45 -0.78 22.35
N VAL A 89 -4.15 -0.78 22.09
CA VAL A 89 -3.59 -0.73 20.73
C VAL A 89 -4.01 -1.93 19.90
N ASP A 90 -3.97 -3.15 20.46
CA ASP A 90 -4.41 -4.36 19.76
C ASP A 90 -5.88 -4.26 19.35
N ASP A 91 -6.73 -3.76 20.26
CA ASP A 91 -8.15 -3.53 19.99
C ASP A 91 -8.39 -2.44 18.94
N ILE A 92 -7.65 -1.33 18.99
CA ILE A 92 -7.70 -0.26 17.99
C ILE A 92 -7.27 -0.79 16.61
N ALA A 93 -6.18 -1.56 16.57
CA ALA A 93 -5.68 -2.16 15.34
C ALA A 93 -6.74 -3.06 14.68
N MET A 94 -7.44 -3.87 15.49
CA MET A 94 -8.51 -4.75 15.00
C MET A 94 -9.79 -4.01 14.60
N GLN A 95 -10.22 -3.03 15.40
CA GLN A 95 -11.54 -2.42 15.24
C GLN A 95 -11.54 -1.18 14.34
N VAL A 96 -10.41 -0.49 14.24
CA VAL A 96 -10.26 0.77 13.50
C VAL A 96 -9.32 0.61 12.32
N PHE A 97 -8.06 0.22 12.52
CA PHE A 97 -7.07 0.22 11.42
C PHE A 97 -7.32 -0.88 10.39
N LYS A 98 -7.68 -2.10 10.83
CA LYS A 98 -7.95 -3.21 9.92
C LYS A 98 -9.06 -2.90 8.92
N PRO A 99 -10.26 -2.41 9.30
CA PRO A 99 -11.29 -2.02 8.35
C PRO A 99 -10.86 -0.94 7.35
N ILE A 100 -10.05 0.03 7.78
CA ILE A 100 -9.54 1.08 6.89
C ILE A 100 -8.60 0.46 5.86
N ARG A 101 -7.69 -0.41 6.29
CA ARG A 101 -6.75 -1.13 5.42
C ARG A 101 -7.49 -2.01 4.39
N GLU A 102 -8.53 -2.71 4.83
CA GLU A 102 -9.36 -3.56 3.95
C GLU A 102 -10.07 -2.72 2.87
N LYS A 103 -10.62 -1.56 3.24
CA LYS A 103 -11.19 -0.62 2.27
C LYS A 103 -10.13 -0.16 1.27
N MET A 104 -8.97 0.31 1.74
CA MET A 104 -7.88 0.74 0.86
C MET A 104 -7.49 -0.34 -0.15
N GLN A 105 -7.35 -1.58 0.31
CA GLN A 105 -7.00 -2.71 -0.56
C GLN A 105 -8.07 -2.98 -1.61
N THR A 106 -9.35 -2.93 -1.22
CA THR A 106 -10.48 -3.10 -2.13
C THR A 106 -10.51 -2.05 -3.24
N HIS A 107 -10.25 -0.78 -2.90
CA HIS A 107 -10.19 0.30 -3.90
C HIS A 107 -9.05 0.09 -4.90
N LEU A 108 -7.86 -0.28 -4.43
CA LEU A 108 -6.70 -0.58 -5.28
C LEU A 108 -6.98 -1.76 -6.23
N ASP A 109 -7.59 -2.84 -5.73
CA ASP A 109 -7.94 -4.00 -6.53
C ASP A 109 -8.98 -3.63 -7.61
N SER A 110 -9.95 -2.79 -7.27
CA SER A 110 -10.99 -2.34 -8.20
C SER A 110 -10.48 -1.41 -9.32
N GLU A 111 -9.47 -0.57 -9.05
CA GLU A 111 -8.82 0.27 -10.05
C GLU A 111 -7.88 -0.53 -10.98
N SER A 112 -7.24 -1.58 -10.45
CA SER A 112 -6.36 -2.46 -11.23
C SER A 112 -7.13 -3.22 -12.32
N LEU A 113 -8.37 -3.62 -12.04
CA LEU A 113 -9.26 -4.30 -12.98
C LEU A 113 -9.79 -3.37 -14.10
N GLN A 114 -9.83 -2.06 -13.89
CA GLN A 114 -10.28 -1.10 -14.91
C GLN A 114 -9.16 -0.69 -15.88
N ARG A 115 -7.89 -0.70 -15.43
CA ARG A 115 -6.73 -0.37 -16.28
C ARG A 115 -6.38 -1.45 -17.30
N GLU A 116 -6.93 -2.66 -17.18
CA GLU A 116 -6.65 -3.77 -18.10
C GLU A 116 -7.50 -3.77 -19.37
N THR A 117 -8.45 -2.82 -19.53
CA THR A 117 -9.32 -2.78 -20.72
C THR A 117 -9.00 -1.67 -21.73
N VAL A 118 -8.00 -0.82 -21.48
CA VAL A 118 -7.56 0.20 -22.45
C VAL A 118 -6.04 0.34 -22.54
N SER A 119 -5.33 -0.76 -22.76
CA SER A 119 -4.03 -0.67 -23.45
C SER A 119 -4.25 -0.95 -24.93
N PRO A 120 -3.99 0.02 -25.83
CA PRO A 120 -4.02 -0.25 -27.27
C PRO A 120 -2.95 -1.30 -27.54
N SER A 121 -3.41 -2.48 -27.91
CA SER A 121 -2.62 -3.57 -28.47
C SER A 121 -1.51 -3.00 -29.35
N LYS A 122 -0.28 -3.06 -28.85
CA LYS A 122 0.92 -3.08 -29.69
C LYS A 122 0.80 -4.32 -30.55
N ASN A 123 0.26 -4.14 -31.75
CA ASN A 123 0.17 -5.16 -32.77
C ASN A 123 1.61 -5.47 -33.26
N THR A 124 2.32 -6.26 -32.47
CA THR A 124 3.60 -6.85 -32.83
C THR A 124 3.32 -8.03 -33.77
N ARG A 125 3.09 -7.75 -35.04
CA ARG A 125 3.35 -8.78 -36.07
C ARG A 125 4.86 -8.80 -36.34
N LYS A 126 5.62 -9.33 -35.38
CA LYS A 126 6.91 -9.93 -35.69
C LYS A 126 6.58 -11.31 -36.25
N ALA A 127 6.71 -11.47 -37.56
CA ALA A 127 6.63 -12.76 -38.20
C ALA A 127 7.61 -13.72 -37.51
N SER A 128 7.09 -14.83 -36.99
CA SER A 128 7.93 -15.96 -36.57
C SER A 128 8.65 -16.46 -37.81
N PRO A 129 9.99 -16.64 -37.80
CA PRO A 129 10.65 -17.40 -38.85
C PRO A 129 10.39 -18.89 -38.59
N SER A 130 9.12 -19.32 -38.71
CA SER A 130 8.76 -20.73 -38.73
C SER A 130 8.76 -21.32 -40.15
N ASP A 131 9.18 -20.54 -41.15
CA ASP A 131 9.49 -21.03 -42.50
C ASP A 131 10.98 -21.35 -42.65
N THR A 132 11.62 -21.92 -41.62
CA THR A 132 12.89 -22.63 -41.81
C THR A 132 12.58 -24.12 -41.75
N THR A 133 12.56 -24.77 -42.90
CA THR A 133 12.38 -26.22 -43.11
C THR A 133 13.47 -27.09 -42.46
N ALA A 134 14.32 -26.53 -41.59
CA ALA A 134 15.53 -27.17 -41.10
C ALA A 134 15.32 -28.11 -39.90
N TYR A 135 14.12 -28.17 -39.30
CA TYR A 135 13.90 -29.07 -38.16
C TYR A 135 12.55 -29.79 -38.22
N VAL A 136 12.58 -31.04 -38.68
CA VAL A 136 11.48 -31.99 -38.51
C VAL A 136 11.76 -32.81 -37.26
N ILE A 137 10.84 -32.78 -36.30
CA ILE A 137 10.92 -33.54 -35.04
C ILE A 137 10.92 -35.04 -35.38
N GLY A 138 12.06 -35.72 -35.15
CA GLY A 138 12.21 -37.16 -35.30
C GLY A 138 13.34 -37.68 -36.19
N GLN A 139 14.14 -36.83 -36.84
CA GLN A 139 15.26 -37.30 -37.68
C GLN A 139 16.59 -37.43 -36.92
N LYS A 140 17.35 -38.50 -37.20
CA LYS A 140 18.68 -38.78 -36.62
C LYS A 140 19.74 -37.88 -37.25
N SER A 141 20.70 -37.48 -36.41
CA SER A 141 21.70 -36.40 -36.60
C SER A 141 22.71 -36.55 -37.74
N ASN A 142 22.66 -37.58 -38.57
CA ASN A 142 23.79 -37.95 -39.44
C ASN A 142 23.63 -37.59 -40.93
N GLU A 143 22.55 -36.94 -41.34
CA GLU A 143 22.43 -36.37 -42.69
C GLU A 143 22.19 -34.87 -42.58
N ARG A 144 23.27 -34.11 -42.40
CA ARG A 144 23.24 -32.67 -42.66
C ARG A 144 23.56 -32.47 -44.14
N PHE A 145 22.56 -31.96 -44.85
CA PHE A 145 22.66 -31.47 -46.22
C PHE A 145 23.72 -30.35 -46.28
N ASP A 146 24.59 -30.38 -47.28
CA ASP A 146 25.59 -29.36 -47.56
C ASP A 146 24.92 -27.97 -47.65
N VAL A 147 25.25 -27.10 -46.70
CA VAL A 147 24.89 -25.68 -46.76
C VAL A 147 25.89 -25.00 -47.69
N GLN A 148 25.76 -25.25 -48.99
CA GLN A 148 26.38 -24.40 -49.99
C GLN A 148 25.50 -23.17 -50.20
N GLU A 149 26.16 -22.02 -50.14
CA GLU A 149 25.68 -20.66 -50.45
C GLU A 149 25.01 -19.90 -49.28
N ASP A 150 25.85 -19.46 -48.33
CA ASP A 150 25.54 -18.27 -47.52
C ASP A 150 26.00 -17.00 -48.28
N PRO A 151 25.07 -16.15 -48.76
CA PRO A 151 25.38 -14.97 -49.58
C PRO A 151 25.99 -13.80 -48.79
N TYR A 152 26.23 -13.94 -47.49
CA TYR A 152 26.85 -12.90 -46.64
C TYR A 152 28.28 -13.20 -46.21
N ARG A 153 28.95 -14.19 -46.80
CA ARG A 153 30.38 -14.42 -46.57
C ARG A 153 31.20 -13.35 -47.29
N GLU A 154 31.43 -12.22 -46.63
CA GLU A 154 32.41 -11.24 -47.08
C GLU A 154 33.79 -11.90 -47.19
N SER A 155 34.42 -11.72 -48.34
CA SER A 155 35.78 -12.18 -48.61
C SER A 155 36.74 -11.17 -47.99
N ILE A 156 37.46 -11.59 -46.96
CA ILE A 156 38.58 -10.81 -46.41
C ILE A 156 39.82 -11.22 -47.20
N ASP A 157 40.36 -10.27 -47.99
CA ASP A 157 41.68 -10.34 -48.63
C ASP A 157 42.82 -10.35 -47.60
#